data_AF-A0A0A9CQ66-F1
#
_entry.id   AF-A0A0A9CQ66-F1
#
_cell.length_a   1.000
_cell.length_b   1.000
_cell.length_c   1.000
_cell.angle_alpha   90.00
_cell.angle_beta   90.00
_cell.angle_gamma   90.00
#
_symmetry.space_group_name_H-M   'P 1'
#
loop_
_entity.id
_entity.type
_entity.pdbx_description
1 polymer ?
#
loop_
_entity_poly.entity_id
_entity_poly.type
_entity_poly.pdbx_seq_one_letter_code
_entity_poly.pdbx_strand_id
1 'polypeptide(L)'
;MSTSVSAAAAAAVLPLTGRCSPPASRIPGISCRRIHSKLRLLSSSTPSPILPAAAMATDGAAPAASDAGSKKKLLIFDAEEDIAVSLAKYTAELSEKFAAERGAFTAVLSGGSLIKALRKLTEPPYLESVDWSKWHVFWVDERVVPKDHEDSNYKLALDGFLSKVFSAISCT
;
A
#
# COMPACT_ATOMS: atom_id res chain seq x y z
N MET A 1 50.21 -43.29 33.97
CA MET A 1 49.77 -42.85 35.31
C MET A 1 48.90 -41.63 35.08
N SER A 2 47.61 -41.80 34.78
CA SER A 2 46.50 -41.83 35.76
C SER A 2 46.52 -40.52 36.59
N THR A 3 45.54 -39.63 36.53
CA THR A 3 44.12 -39.87 36.81
C THR A 3 43.19 -38.83 36.18
N SER A 4 42.00 -39.30 35.82
CA SER A 4 40.77 -38.56 35.52
C SER A 4 40.12 -37.98 36.79
N VAL A 5 39.41 -36.85 36.67
CA VAL A 5 38.24 -36.58 37.52
C VAL A 5 37.16 -35.91 36.67
N SER A 6 35.96 -36.49 36.71
CA SER A 6 34.70 -36.04 36.12
C SER A 6 33.71 -35.82 37.26
N ALA A 7 32.91 -34.74 37.21
CA ALA A 7 31.67 -34.50 37.96
C ALA A 7 31.12 -33.12 37.55
N ALA A 8 29.83 -32.81 37.50
CA ALA A 8 28.58 -33.56 37.52
C ALA A 8 27.48 -32.57 37.08
N ALA A 9 26.38 -33.11 36.59
CA ALA A 9 25.19 -32.38 36.12
C ALA A 9 24.44 -31.67 37.25
N ALA A 10 23.78 -30.55 36.91
CA ALA A 10 22.65 -30.03 37.67
C ALA A 10 21.56 -29.57 36.70
N ALA A 11 20.50 -30.38 36.60
CA ALA A 11 19.25 -30.04 35.95
C ALA A 11 18.44 -29.11 36.88
N ALA A 12 18.03 -27.96 36.39
CA ALA A 12 17.04 -27.11 37.05
C ALA A 12 15.71 -27.24 36.31
N VAL A 13 14.83 -28.04 36.92
CA VAL A 13 13.40 -28.13 36.60
C VAL A 13 12.74 -26.87 37.17
N LEU A 14 12.11 -26.05 36.31
CA LEU A 14 11.22 -24.97 36.75
C LEU A 14 9.75 -25.41 36.60
N PRO A 15 8.88 -25.09 37.56
CA PRO A 15 7.53 -25.64 37.60
C PRO A 15 6.54 -24.87 36.71
N LEU A 16 5.69 -25.65 36.03
CA LEU A 16 4.42 -25.23 35.45
C LEU A 16 3.43 -24.92 36.58
N THR A 17 2.89 -23.71 36.63
CA THR A 17 1.48 -23.42 37.00
C THR A 17 1.20 -21.92 36.77
N GLY A 18 0.03 -21.60 36.21
CA GLY A 18 -0.45 -20.22 36.14
C GLY A 18 -1.13 -19.84 34.83
N ARG A 19 -2.19 -20.58 34.44
CA ARG A 19 -3.22 -20.01 33.54
C ARG A 19 -3.91 -18.87 34.28
N CYS A 20 -3.82 -17.65 33.75
CA CYS A 20 -4.78 -16.60 34.01
C CYS A 20 -5.13 -15.95 32.66
N SER A 21 -6.31 -16.29 32.16
CA SER A 21 -6.94 -15.62 31.03
C SER A 21 -7.28 -14.17 31.42
N PRO A 22 -7.01 -13.16 30.58
CA PRO A 22 -7.60 -11.85 30.77
C PRO A 22 -9.09 -11.85 30.41
N PRO A 23 -9.93 -11.05 31.09
CA PRO A 23 -11.37 -11.04 30.90
C PRO A 23 -11.78 -10.38 29.58
N ALA A 24 -12.87 -10.89 29.01
CA ALA A 24 -13.57 -10.31 27.88
C ALA A 24 -14.03 -8.88 28.20
N SER A 25 -13.46 -7.89 27.53
CA SER A 25 -13.97 -6.52 27.52
C SER A 25 -15.19 -6.45 26.59
N ARG A 26 -16.37 -6.34 27.22
CA ARG A 26 -17.60 -5.88 26.57
C ARG A 26 -17.41 -4.43 26.13
N ILE A 27 -17.30 -4.20 24.83
CA ILE A 27 -17.47 -2.85 24.27
C ILE A 27 -18.97 -2.63 24.03
N PRO A 28 -19.58 -1.56 24.59
CA PRO A 28 -20.98 -1.23 24.37
C PRO A 28 -21.27 -0.94 22.90
N GLY A 29 -22.41 -1.44 22.41
CA GLY A 29 -22.90 -1.16 21.06
C GLY A 29 -23.02 0.34 20.83
N ILE A 30 -22.24 0.84 19.86
CA ILE A 30 -22.38 2.20 19.36
C ILE A 30 -23.69 2.24 18.55
N SER A 31 -24.69 2.86 19.17
CA SER A 31 -25.94 3.26 18.55
C SER A 31 -25.65 4.13 17.31
N CYS A 32 -25.73 3.53 16.12
CA CYS A 32 -25.72 4.27 14.87
C CYS A 32 -27.00 5.11 14.79
N ARG A 33 -26.92 6.38 15.22
CA ARG A 33 -27.98 7.36 15.01
C ARG A 33 -28.11 7.56 13.50
N ARG A 34 -29.25 7.11 12.99
CA ARG A 34 -29.73 7.32 11.63
C ARG A 34 -29.87 8.81 11.38
N ILE A 35 -28.89 9.42 10.72
CA ILE A 35 -28.98 10.81 10.27
C ILE A 35 -29.95 10.80 9.07
N HIS A 36 -31.23 11.04 9.37
CA HIS A 36 -32.21 11.39 8.36
C HIS A 36 -32.00 12.86 7.97
N SER A 37 -31.22 13.12 6.93
CA SER A 37 -31.34 14.38 6.21
C SER A 37 -32.69 14.38 5.48
N LYS A 38 -33.68 15.03 6.10
CA LYS A 38 -34.95 15.41 5.47
C LYS A 38 -34.63 16.39 4.34
N LEU A 39 -34.46 15.89 3.12
CA LEU A 39 -34.41 16.74 1.94
C LEU A 39 -35.85 17.10 1.56
N ARG A 40 -36.28 18.27 2.03
CA ARG A 40 -37.53 18.92 1.67
C ARG A 40 -37.30 19.61 0.32
N LEU A 41 -37.71 18.98 -0.79
CA LEU A 41 -37.73 19.62 -2.11
C LEU A 41 -39.14 20.16 -2.38
N LEU A 42 -39.21 21.48 -2.49
CA LEU A 42 -40.43 22.21 -2.87
C LEU A 42 -40.80 21.86 -4.31
N SER A 43 -42.06 21.46 -4.46
CA SER A 43 -42.81 21.48 -5.70
C SER A 43 -42.92 22.92 -6.22
N SER A 44 -42.50 23.17 -7.45
CA SER A 44 -43.10 24.22 -8.26
C SER A 44 -43.11 23.77 -9.73
N SER A 45 -44.32 23.66 -10.23
CA SER A 45 -44.71 23.29 -11.58
C SER A 45 -44.70 24.52 -12.48
N THR A 46 -43.99 24.46 -13.60
CA THR A 46 -44.33 25.22 -14.82
C THR A 46 -43.87 24.45 -16.05
N PRO A 47 -44.73 24.24 -17.07
CA PRO A 47 -44.35 23.51 -18.27
C PRO A 47 -43.97 24.42 -19.46
N SER A 48 -43.16 23.82 -20.34
CA SER A 48 -43.02 24.07 -21.80
C SER A 48 -41.99 25.13 -22.28
N PRO A 49 -41.48 25.05 -23.53
CA PRO A 49 -41.77 24.09 -24.61
C PRO A 49 -40.54 23.37 -25.25
N ILE A 50 -40.87 22.35 -26.04
CA ILE A 50 -40.04 21.51 -26.90
C ILE A 50 -39.63 22.26 -28.18
N LEU A 51 -38.39 22.08 -28.67
CA LEU A 51 -37.95 22.14 -30.09
C LEU A 51 -36.44 21.76 -30.22
N PRO A 52 -35.91 21.41 -31.42
CA PRO A 52 -35.53 20.05 -31.77
C PRO A 52 -34.02 19.78 -31.78
N ALA A 53 -33.70 18.49 -31.89
CA ALA A 53 -32.38 17.92 -32.09
C ALA A 53 -31.61 18.54 -33.28
N ALA A 54 -30.32 18.81 -33.06
CA ALA A 54 -29.33 18.83 -34.11
C ALA A 54 -28.00 18.32 -33.54
N ALA A 55 -27.60 17.16 -34.07
CA ALA A 55 -26.33 16.50 -33.83
C ALA A 55 -25.22 17.23 -34.59
N MET A 56 -24.15 17.62 -33.89
CA MET A 56 -22.89 18.00 -34.52
C MET A 56 -21.80 17.15 -33.89
N ALA A 57 -21.32 16.18 -34.65
CA ALA A 57 -20.16 15.37 -34.35
C ALA A 57 -18.94 16.29 -34.21
N THR A 58 -18.29 16.27 -33.05
CA THR A 58 -16.91 16.73 -32.96
C THR A 58 -16.04 15.56 -33.37
N ASP A 59 -15.66 15.49 -34.65
CA ASP A 59 -14.44 14.81 -35.05
C ASP A 59 -13.24 15.63 -34.54
N GLY A 60 -13.13 15.68 -33.21
CA GLY A 60 -11.90 16.04 -32.53
C GLY A 60 -10.98 14.85 -32.67
N ALA A 61 -10.33 14.76 -33.84
CA ALA A 61 -9.22 13.88 -34.08
C ALA A 61 -8.27 14.01 -32.88
N ALA A 62 -8.27 12.97 -32.04
CA ALA A 62 -7.25 12.79 -31.03
C ALA A 62 -5.91 12.93 -31.74
N PRO A 63 -4.97 13.77 -31.26
CA PRO A 63 -3.66 13.79 -31.84
C PRO A 63 -3.12 12.38 -31.73
N ALA A 64 -2.87 11.78 -32.90
CA ALA A 64 -2.18 10.52 -33.04
C ALA A 64 -1.02 10.54 -32.05
N ALA A 65 -1.08 9.63 -31.07
CA ALA A 65 -0.01 9.43 -30.12
C ALA A 65 1.25 9.28 -30.95
N SER A 66 2.08 10.33 -30.92
CA SER A 66 3.33 10.34 -31.65
C SER A 66 4.13 9.19 -31.08
N ASP A 67 4.50 8.26 -31.96
CA ASP A 67 5.48 7.21 -31.70
C ASP A 67 6.85 7.88 -31.54
N ALA A 68 6.98 8.65 -30.45
CA ALA A 68 8.22 9.19 -29.98
C ALA A 68 8.93 8.02 -29.31
N GLY A 69 9.80 7.35 -30.07
CA GLY A 69 10.62 6.24 -29.61
C GLY A 69 11.20 6.51 -28.22
N SER A 70 10.56 5.95 -27.19
CA SER A 70 10.98 6.13 -25.81
C SER A 70 12.35 5.49 -25.66
N LYS A 71 13.36 6.32 -25.30
CA LYS A 71 14.70 5.82 -24.99
C LYS A 71 14.59 4.82 -23.84
N LYS A 72 14.83 3.54 -24.12
CA LYS A 72 14.81 2.46 -23.12
C LYS A 72 16.13 2.49 -22.35
N LYS A 73 16.05 2.63 -21.03
CA LYS A 73 17.21 2.51 -20.13
C LYS A 73 17.22 1.07 -19.57
N LEU A 74 18.27 0.31 -19.88
CA LEU A 74 18.48 -1.05 -19.35
C LEU A 74 19.54 -1.02 -18.26
N LEU A 75 19.23 -1.59 -17.10
CA LEU A 75 20.16 -1.79 -15.99
C LEU A 75 20.24 -3.29 -15.72
N ILE A 76 21.46 -3.82 -15.60
CA ILE A 76 21.74 -5.24 -15.34
C ILE A 76 22.49 -5.29 -14.01
N PHE A 77 22.06 -6.22 -13.15
CA PHE A 77 22.62 -6.41 -11.82
C PHE A 77 22.92 -7.90 -11.62
N ASP A 78 23.96 -8.19 -10.85
CA ASP A 78 24.41 -9.56 -10.60
C ASP A 78 23.69 -10.19 -9.39
N ALA A 79 23.17 -9.36 -8.47
CA ALA A 79 22.44 -9.81 -7.28
C ALA A 79 21.07 -9.14 -7.12
N GLU A 80 20.12 -9.86 -6.51
CA GLU A 80 18.77 -9.34 -6.20
C GLU A 80 18.83 -8.14 -5.24
N GLU A 81 19.82 -8.12 -4.35
CA GLU A 81 20.01 -7.04 -3.39
C GLU A 81 20.33 -5.71 -4.09
N ASP A 82 21.17 -5.74 -5.13
CA ASP A 82 21.53 -4.54 -5.91
C ASP A 82 20.31 -3.99 -6.66
N ILE A 83 19.43 -4.87 -7.14
CA ILE A 83 18.15 -4.48 -7.75
C ILE A 83 17.30 -3.75 -6.71
N ALA A 84 17.18 -4.29 -5.50
CA ALA A 84 16.36 -3.69 -4.44
C ALA A 84 16.88 -2.30 -4.04
N VAL A 85 18.21 -2.15 -3.88
CA VAL A 85 18.85 -0.88 -3.54
C VAL A 85 18.68 0.15 -4.66
N SER A 86 18.94 -0.26 -5.92
CA SER A 86 18.79 0.62 -7.07
C SER A 86 17.34 1.06 -7.28
N LEU A 87 16.39 0.13 -7.12
CA LEU A 87 14.96 0.41 -7.23
C LEU A 87 14.48 1.36 -6.14
N ALA A 88 14.92 1.17 -4.89
CA ALA A 88 14.59 2.07 -3.79
C ALA A 88 15.07 3.49 -4.07
N LYS A 89 16.34 3.65 -4.49
CA LYS A 89 16.91 4.94 -4.87
C LYS A 89 16.11 5.59 -6.00
N TYR A 90 15.85 4.84 -7.07
CA TYR A 90 15.12 5.34 -8.23
C TYR A 90 13.69 5.78 -7.89
N THR A 91 13.00 4.98 -7.07
CA THR A 91 11.63 5.28 -6.66
C THR A 91 11.57 6.49 -5.74
N ALA A 92 12.52 6.63 -4.81
CA ALA A 92 12.63 7.81 -3.95
C ALA A 92 12.83 9.09 -4.78
N GLU A 93 13.79 9.10 -5.70
CA GLU A 93 14.05 10.23 -6.60
C GLU A 93 12.81 10.61 -7.44
N LEU A 94 12.10 9.61 -7.98
CA LEU A 94 10.86 9.86 -8.73
C LEU A 94 9.74 10.40 -7.83
N SER A 95 9.61 9.86 -6.62
CA SER A 95 8.59 10.30 -5.67
C SER A 95 8.79 11.75 -5.27
N GLU A 96 10.02 12.16 -4.95
CA GLU A 96 10.36 13.55 -4.64
C GLU A 96 10.05 14.46 -5.83
N LYS A 97 10.52 14.07 -7.02
CA LYS A 97 10.31 14.85 -8.25
C LYS A 97 8.83 15.09 -8.54
N PHE A 98 8.01 14.05 -8.56
CA PHE A 98 6.59 14.20 -8.90
C PHE A 98 5.76 14.77 -7.75
N ALA A 99 6.13 14.50 -6.50
CA ALA A 99 5.56 15.20 -5.36
C ALA A 99 5.78 16.71 -5.44
N ALA A 100 6.96 17.17 -5.88
CA ALA A 100 7.25 18.58 -6.08
C ALA A 100 6.50 19.18 -7.28
N GLU A 101 6.46 18.46 -8.42
CA GLU A 101 5.83 18.97 -9.66
C GLU A 101 4.30 18.96 -9.61
N ARG A 102 3.69 17.95 -8.96
CA ARG A 102 2.25 17.66 -9.06
C ARG A 102 1.53 17.61 -7.71
N GLY A 103 2.28 17.70 -6.61
CA GLY A 103 1.73 17.54 -5.26
C GLY A 103 1.41 16.09 -4.87
N ALA A 104 1.66 15.12 -5.76
CA ALA A 104 1.29 13.72 -5.58
C ALA A 104 2.22 12.79 -6.36
N PHE A 105 2.47 11.60 -5.81
CA PHE A 105 3.17 10.51 -6.48
C PHE A 105 2.25 9.29 -6.59
N THR A 106 2.01 8.82 -7.81
CA THR A 106 1.14 7.66 -8.05
C THR A 106 1.96 6.46 -8.48
N ALA A 107 1.79 5.34 -7.78
CA ALA A 107 2.45 4.07 -8.08
C ALA A 107 1.41 2.96 -8.28
N VAL A 108 1.68 2.07 -9.23
CA VAL A 108 0.84 0.90 -9.50
C VAL A 108 1.64 -0.37 -9.24
N LEU A 109 1.15 -1.24 -8.36
CA LEU A 109 1.83 -2.45 -7.90
C LEU A 109 1.24 -3.69 -8.58
N SER A 110 2.12 -4.57 -9.08
CA SER A 110 1.73 -5.85 -9.69
C SER A 110 1.75 -7.04 -8.71
N GLY A 111 2.19 -6.84 -7.47
CA GLY A 111 2.42 -7.93 -6.51
C GLY A 111 3.68 -8.75 -6.79
N GLY A 112 3.71 -10.00 -6.33
CA GLY A 112 4.82 -10.94 -6.54
C GLY A 112 6.18 -10.45 -6.02
N SER A 113 7.23 -10.65 -6.82
CA SER A 113 8.62 -10.30 -6.48
C SER A 113 8.86 -8.79 -6.36
N LEU A 114 8.01 -7.95 -6.93
CA LEU A 114 8.13 -6.49 -6.82
C LEU A 114 8.07 -6.04 -5.36
N ILE A 115 7.17 -6.61 -4.58
CA ILE A 115 7.03 -6.27 -3.15
C ILE A 115 8.33 -6.60 -2.39
N LYS A 116 9.00 -7.70 -2.76
CA LYS A 116 10.30 -8.06 -2.18
C LYS A 116 11.41 -7.10 -2.61
N ALA A 117 11.38 -6.60 -3.84
CA ALA A 117 12.37 -5.62 -4.33
C ALA A 117 12.19 -4.24 -3.68
N LEU A 118 10.95 -3.86 -3.33
CA LEU A 118 10.66 -2.59 -2.64
C LEU A 118 11.06 -2.60 -1.16
N ARG A 119 11.53 -3.72 -0.60
CA ARG A 119 11.90 -3.83 0.83
C ARG A 119 12.84 -2.72 1.30
N LYS A 120 13.82 -2.35 0.46
CA LYS A 120 14.82 -1.32 0.77
C LYS A 120 14.25 0.07 0.87
N LEU A 121 13.10 0.34 0.24
CA LEU A 121 12.42 1.62 0.37
C LEU A 121 11.78 1.79 1.75
N THR A 122 11.55 0.70 2.49
CA THR A 122 11.01 0.73 3.86
C THR A 122 12.07 0.78 4.94
N GLU A 123 13.35 0.89 4.57
CA GLU A 123 14.49 1.00 5.49
C GLU A 123 15.00 2.46 5.49
N PRO A 124 15.70 2.90 6.57
CA PRO A 124 16.43 4.15 6.54
C PRO A 124 17.48 4.18 5.41
N PRO A 125 17.71 5.32 4.75
CA PRO A 125 17.13 6.64 5.03
C PRO A 125 15.77 6.89 4.36
N TYR A 126 15.33 6.01 3.45
CA TYR A 126 14.17 6.27 2.59
C TYR A 126 12.85 6.35 3.35
N LEU A 127 12.70 5.52 4.39
CA LEU A 127 11.50 5.54 5.23
C LEU A 127 11.23 6.94 5.81
N GLU A 128 12.28 7.69 6.12
CA GLU A 128 12.19 9.03 6.72
C GLU A 128 12.22 10.15 5.69
N SER A 129 12.94 9.97 4.58
CA SER A 129 13.10 11.02 3.58
C SER A 129 11.91 11.14 2.62
N VAL A 130 11.18 10.04 2.39
CA VAL A 130 10.06 10.02 1.44
C VAL A 130 8.79 10.56 2.11
N ASP A 131 8.13 11.52 1.46
CA ASP A 131 6.83 12.04 1.90
C ASP A 131 5.69 11.10 1.49
N TRP A 132 5.43 10.11 2.34
CA TRP A 132 4.41 9.09 2.13
C TRP A 132 2.97 9.62 2.12
N SER A 133 2.72 10.83 2.65
CA SER A 133 1.38 11.44 2.62
C SER A 133 0.91 11.77 1.20
N LYS A 134 1.85 11.92 0.26
CA LYS A 134 1.60 12.22 -1.16
C LYS A 134 1.50 10.98 -2.04
N TRP A 135 1.65 9.79 -1.48
CA TRP A 135 1.62 8.55 -2.25
C TRP A 135 0.20 8.06 -2.50
N HIS A 136 -0.11 7.77 -3.75
CA HIS A 136 -1.32 7.06 -4.17
C HIS A 136 -0.93 5.72 -4.77
N VAL A 137 -1.40 4.64 -4.15
CA VAL A 137 -1.05 3.27 -4.55
C VAL A 137 -2.25 2.59 -5.18
N PHE A 138 -2.05 2.03 -6.37
CA PHE A 138 -3.01 1.22 -7.11
C PHE A 138 -2.45 -0.16 -7.40
N TRP A 139 -3.29 -1.06 -7.90
CA TRP A 139 -2.89 -2.40 -8.31
C TRP A 139 -3.05 -2.56 -9.82
N VAL A 140 -2.10 -3.22 -10.46
CA VAL A 140 -2.19 -3.59 -11.89
C VAL A 140 -3.25 -4.68 -12.06
N ASP A 141 -3.19 -5.67 -11.16
CA ASP A 141 -4.07 -6.81 -11.12
C ASP A 141 -4.31 -7.24 -9.66
N GLU A 142 -5.42 -7.94 -9.44
CA GLU A 142 -5.76 -8.55 -8.16
C GLU A 142 -6.47 -9.89 -8.41
N ARG A 143 -6.25 -10.84 -7.52
CA ARG A 143 -6.95 -12.13 -7.51
C ARG A 143 -8.35 -11.94 -6.90
N VAL A 144 -9.33 -12.65 -7.45
CA VAL A 144 -10.73 -12.62 -6.96
C VAL A 144 -10.85 -13.55 -5.75
N VAL A 145 -10.19 -13.18 -4.66
CA VAL A 145 -10.17 -13.87 -3.37
C VAL A 145 -10.40 -12.86 -2.24
N PRO A 146 -10.76 -13.30 -1.02
CA PRO A 146 -10.82 -12.40 0.13
C PRO A 146 -9.51 -11.65 0.35
N LYS A 147 -9.59 -10.42 0.87
CA LYS A 147 -8.42 -9.55 1.04
C LYS A 147 -7.33 -10.17 1.91
N ASP A 148 -7.72 -10.98 2.90
CA ASP A 148 -6.81 -11.63 3.85
C ASP A 148 -6.31 -13.00 3.39
N HIS A 149 -6.68 -13.42 2.17
CA HIS A 149 -6.22 -14.66 1.56
C HIS A 149 -4.73 -14.57 1.17
N GLU A 150 -4.01 -15.68 1.22
CA GLU A 150 -2.56 -15.71 0.92
C GLU A 150 -2.23 -15.33 -0.54
N ASP A 151 -3.14 -15.64 -1.46
CA ASP A 151 -3.01 -15.30 -2.89
C ASP A 151 -3.38 -13.84 -3.23
N SER A 152 -3.81 -13.04 -2.25
CA SER A 152 -4.19 -11.64 -2.44
C SER A 152 -2.95 -10.77 -2.64
N ASN A 153 -2.86 -10.07 -3.79
CA ASN A 153 -1.79 -9.09 -4.05
C ASN A 153 -1.86 -7.94 -3.04
N TYR A 154 -3.06 -7.57 -2.60
CA TYR A 154 -3.30 -6.61 -1.54
C TYR A 154 -2.66 -7.05 -0.23
N LYS A 155 -2.89 -8.30 0.21
CA LYS A 155 -2.28 -8.82 1.45
C LYS A 155 -0.76 -8.79 1.37
N LEU A 156 -0.21 -9.30 0.26
CA LEU A 156 1.23 -9.32 0.04
C LEU A 156 1.83 -7.91 0.13
N ALA A 157 1.21 -6.91 -0.52
CA ALA A 157 1.65 -5.52 -0.45
C ALA A 157 1.48 -4.92 0.95
N LEU A 158 0.40 -5.24 1.65
CA LEU A 158 0.13 -4.78 3.00
C LEU A 158 1.21 -5.25 3.97
N ASP A 159 1.47 -6.56 3.99
CA ASP A 159 2.42 -7.19 4.92
C ASP A 159 3.88 -6.82 4.58
N GLY A 160 4.21 -6.77 3.29
CA GLY A 160 5.58 -6.55 2.83
C GLY A 160 6.03 -5.09 2.82
N PHE A 161 5.11 -4.16 2.56
CA PHE A 161 5.42 -2.77 2.22
C PHE A 161 4.54 -1.76 2.97
N LEU A 162 3.22 -1.79 2.78
CA LEU A 162 2.35 -0.70 3.23
C LEU A 162 2.27 -0.59 4.76
N SER A 163 2.24 -1.71 5.49
CA SER A 163 2.19 -1.71 6.96
C SER A 163 3.40 -1.01 7.59
N LYS A 164 4.58 -1.14 6.98
CA LYS A 164 5.83 -0.52 7.45
C LYS A 164 5.83 0.98 7.22
N VAL A 165 5.33 1.40 6.06
CA VAL A 165 5.27 2.80 5.66
C VAL A 165 4.22 3.58 6.47
N PHE A 166 2.99 3.06 6.55
CA PHE A 166 1.90 3.77 7.24
C PHE A 166 2.01 3.70 8.77
N SER A 167 2.70 2.71 9.33
CA SER A 167 3.03 2.72 10.76
C SER A 167 3.99 3.86 11.13
N ALA A 168 4.88 4.28 10.22
CA ALA A 168 5.82 5.36 10.48
C ALA A 168 5.12 6.73 10.55
N ILE A 169 4.08 6.95 9.73
CA ILE A 169 3.34 8.23 9.66
C ILE A 169 2.53 8.50 10.93
N SER A 170 2.08 7.47 11.65
CA SER A 170 1.25 7.65 12.85
C SER A 170 2.03 8.08 14.12
N CYS A 171 3.37 8.07 14.09
CA CYS A 171 4.21 8.35 15.25
C CYS A 171 4.83 9.75 15.27
N THR A 172 4.63 10.55 14.22
CA THR A 172 5.10 11.94 14.08
C THR A 172 3.94 12.91 14.18
#